data_AF-A0A1F4B969-F1
#
_entry.id   AF-A0A1F4B969-F1
#
_cell.length_a   1.000
_cell.length_b   1.000
_cell.length_c   1.000
_cell.angle_alpha   90.00
_cell.angle_beta   90.00
_cell.angle_gamma   90.00
#
_symmetry.space_group_name_H-M   'P 1'
#
loop_
_entity.id
_entity.type
_entity.pdbx_description
1 polymer ?
#
loop_
_entity_poly.entity_id
_entity_poly.type
_entity_poly.pdbx_seq_one_letter_code
_entity_poly.pdbx_strand_id
1 'polypeptide(L)'
;MNALDWLMSPISGATDHDLSSGTYLHGRLMVLAWGILVPLAILLSRFYKVTPGQEWPRVLNNPFWFNTHRAITYGAGVLMLAAVVLIELEDPGRAPWRSFHAAAGWTLVIAGWLQLLGSHLRGTMGGPSNPVTRVPLRNWQWQDAEAMDPSQPGRALLQWPGDHFNMTRTRVVFEYVHKGLGYLLLAFSVVTLASGLLAADALNWMWITMLLWWLACAGAFVALQRQGRCIDCYQAIWGVDENLPGNRLTPIGWGVRRYTTDDV
;
A
#
# COMPACT_ATOMS: atom_id res chain seq x y z
N MET A 1 2.37 -30.73 30.25
CA MET A 1 2.89 -29.58 29.49
C MET A 1 2.15 -28.34 29.98
N ASN A 2 2.87 -27.36 30.54
CA ASN A 2 2.23 -26.11 30.94
C ASN A 2 2.01 -25.21 29.69
N ALA A 3 1.32 -24.08 29.85
CA ALA A 3 1.01 -23.20 28.72
C ALA A 3 2.25 -22.60 28.05
N LEU A 4 3.30 -22.29 28.83
CA LEU A 4 4.57 -21.74 28.30
C LEU A 4 5.31 -22.80 27.48
N ASP A 5 5.37 -24.03 27.97
CA ASP A 5 5.99 -25.16 27.28
C ASP A 5 5.32 -25.40 25.92
N TRP A 6 3.99 -25.34 25.87
CA TRP A 6 3.23 -25.50 24.63
C TRP A 6 3.48 -24.35 23.65
N LEU A 7 3.53 -23.11 24.14
CA LEU A 7 3.83 -21.96 23.29
C LEU A 7 5.21 -22.08 22.63
N MET A 8 6.18 -22.65 23.34
CA MET A 8 7.54 -22.85 22.87
C MET A 8 7.76 -24.19 22.12
N SER A 9 6.74 -25.03 22.00
CA SER A 9 6.83 -26.26 21.22
C SER A 9 6.50 -26.00 19.73
N PRO A 10 7.12 -26.76 18.80
CA PRO A 10 6.71 -26.83 17.41
C PRO A 10 5.23 -27.21 17.23
N ILE A 11 4.63 -26.81 16.12
CA ILE A 11 3.24 -27.14 15.74
C ILE A 11 3.06 -28.67 15.64
N SER A 12 4.08 -29.38 15.14
CA SER A 12 4.05 -30.84 15.02
C SER A 12 4.04 -31.58 16.36
N GLY A 13 4.42 -30.90 17.45
CA GLY A 13 4.69 -31.52 18.75
C GLY A 13 6.09 -32.14 18.88
N ALA A 14 7.00 -31.88 17.94
CA ALA A 14 8.40 -32.30 18.05
C ALA A 14 9.08 -31.73 19.31
N THR A 15 10.11 -32.42 19.80
CA THR A 15 10.86 -32.00 20.99
C THR A 15 11.83 -30.87 20.71
N ASP A 16 12.34 -30.80 19.48
CA ASP A 16 13.36 -29.86 19.04
C ASP A 16 12.86 -29.05 17.85
N HIS A 17 13.26 -27.77 17.81
CA HIS A 17 13.02 -26.86 16.70
C HIS A 17 14.36 -26.45 16.12
N ASP A 18 14.92 -27.30 15.25
CA ASP A 18 16.21 -27.05 14.62
C ASP A 18 16.01 -26.54 13.19
N LEU A 19 16.36 -25.27 12.97
CA LEU A 19 16.33 -24.62 11.66
C LEU A 19 17.72 -24.10 11.33
N SER A 20 18.11 -24.27 10.07
CA SER A 20 19.31 -23.62 9.54
C SER A 20 19.19 -22.10 9.61
N SER A 21 20.33 -21.43 9.77
CA SER A 21 20.41 -19.98 9.96
C SER A 21 19.75 -19.18 8.84
N GLY A 22 19.93 -19.59 7.58
CA GLY A 22 19.33 -18.93 6.42
C GLY A 22 17.82 -19.14 6.35
N THR A 23 17.31 -20.33 6.66
CA THR A 23 15.86 -20.58 6.77
C THR A 23 15.21 -19.69 7.83
N TYR A 24 15.84 -19.60 9.00
CA TYR A 24 15.38 -18.72 10.08
C TYR A 24 15.41 -17.23 9.72
N LEU A 25 16.51 -16.74 9.12
CA LEU A 25 16.63 -15.35 8.71
C LEU A 25 15.67 -15.01 7.57
N HIS A 26 15.52 -15.91 6.60
CA HIS A 26 14.55 -15.78 5.51
C HIS A 26 13.13 -15.59 6.07
N GLY A 27 12.69 -16.48 6.97
CA GLY A 27 11.37 -16.41 7.57
C GLY A 27 11.12 -15.09 8.30
N ARG A 28 12.08 -14.63 9.11
CA ARG A 28 11.98 -13.35 9.85
C ARG A 28 11.88 -12.13 8.96
N LEU A 29 12.73 -12.07 7.94
CA LEU A 29 12.72 -10.96 6.98
C LEU A 29 11.44 -10.94 6.16
N MET A 30 10.94 -12.10 5.73
CA MET A 30 9.67 -12.22 5.01
C MET A 30 8.47 -11.87 5.90
N VAL A 31 8.46 -12.29 7.17
CA VAL A 31 7.43 -11.88 8.15
C VAL A 31 7.45 -10.37 8.37
N LEU A 32 8.63 -9.77 8.54
CA LEU A 32 8.74 -8.32 8.71
C LEU A 32 8.24 -7.59 7.45
N ALA A 33 8.70 -8.00 6.26
CA ALA A 33 8.32 -7.38 4.99
C ALA A 33 6.81 -7.53 4.69
N TRP A 34 6.33 -8.77 4.57
CA TRP A 34 4.99 -9.09 4.07
C TRP A 34 3.94 -9.23 5.16
N GLY A 35 4.33 -9.63 6.37
CA GLY A 35 3.42 -9.79 7.51
C GLY A 35 3.19 -8.50 8.27
N ILE A 36 4.18 -7.60 8.34
CA ILE A 36 4.10 -6.37 9.14
C ILE A 36 4.10 -5.11 8.26
N LEU A 37 5.14 -4.89 7.47
CA LEU A 37 5.35 -3.62 6.76
C LEU A 37 4.32 -3.39 5.64
N VAL A 38 4.07 -4.39 4.78
CA VAL A 38 3.09 -4.27 3.68
C VAL A 38 1.65 -3.98 4.16
N PRO A 39 1.07 -4.69 5.15
CA PRO A 39 -0.26 -4.35 5.66
C PRO A 39 -0.31 -2.93 6.25
N LEU A 40 0.72 -2.50 6.97
CA LEU A 40 0.81 -1.12 7.47
C LEU A 40 0.87 -0.10 6.33
N ALA A 41 1.64 -0.38 5.28
CA ALA A 41 1.72 0.49 4.10
C ALA A 41 0.36 0.65 3.42
N ILE A 42 -0.44 -0.41 3.35
CA ILE A 42 -1.79 -0.40 2.76
C ILE A 42 -2.78 0.36 3.66
N LEU A 43 -2.78 0.13 4.97
CA LEU A 43 -3.61 0.89 5.91
C LEU A 43 -3.32 2.39 5.81
N LEU A 44 -2.04 2.75 5.75
CA LEU A 44 -1.59 4.13 5.67
C LEU A 44 -2.00 4.79 4.34
N SER A 45 -1.72 4.16 3.20
CA SER A 45 -2.10 4.73 1.89
C SER A 45 -3.60 4.79 1.67
N ARG A 46 -4.37 3.92 2.33
CA ARG A 46 -5.83 3.93 2.26
C ARG A 46 -6.43 5.06 3.09
N PHE A 47 -6.06 5.19 4.37
CA PHE A 47 -6.80 6.00 5.35
C PHE A 47 -6.12 7.30 5.80
N TYR A 48 -4.87 7.55 5.40
CA TYR A 48 -4.12 8.74 5.85
C TYR A 48 -3.84 9.73 4.72
N LYS A 49 -4.55 9.64 3.59
CA LYS A 49 -4.43 10.61 2.48
C LYS A 49 -4.69 12.05 2.95
N VAL A 50 -5.60 12.18 3.92
CA VAL A 50 -5.76 13.36 4.76
C VAL A 50 -5.34 12.97 6.17
N THR A 51 -4.35 13.66 6.73
CA THR A 51 -3.82 13.33 8.06
C THR A 51 -4.72 13.88 9.17
N PRO A 52 -4.77 13.26 10.35
CA PRO A 52 -5.48 13.83 11.50
C PRO A 52 -5.01 15.27 11.78
N GLY A 53 -5.96 16.19 11.95
CA GLY A 53 -5.67 17.61 12.18
C GLY A 53 -5.32 18.43 10.93
N GLN A 54 -5.30 17.84 9.73
CA GLN A 54 -5.21 18.61 8.49
C GLN A 54 -6.50 19.39 8.27
N GLU A 55 -6.40 20.70 8.02
CA GLU A 55 -7.53 21.57 7.63
C GLU A 55 -7.98 21.27 6.19
N TRP A 56 -8.34 20.03 5.89
CA TRP A 56 -8.89 19.64 4.60
C TRP A 56 -10.38 20.02 4.53
N PRO A 57 -10.88 20.57 3.41
CA PRO A 57 -10.20 20.70 2.13
C PRO A 57 -9.32 21.95 1.97
N ARG A 58 -9.28 22.91 2.90
CA ARG A 58 -8.52 24.18 2.73
C ARG A 58 -7.01 24.00 2.49
N VAL A 59 -6.43 22.98 3.12
CA VAL A 59 -5.05 22.54 2.93
C VAL A 59 -5.05 21.18 2.23
N LEU A 60 -4.51 21.15 1.02
CA LEU A 60 -4.49 19.97 0.14
C LEU A 60 -3.12 19.31 0.08
N ASN A 61 -3.10 18.05 -0.41
CA ASN A 61 -1.91 17.31 -0.82
C ASN A 61 -0.80 17.24 0.25
N ASN A 62 -1.15 16.78 1.45
CA ASN A 62 -0.14 16.39 2.43
C ASN A 62 0.61 15.13 1.92
N PRO A 63 1.94 15.18 1.71
CA PRO A 63 2.67 14.06 1.12
C PRO A 63 2.97 12.93 2.10
N PHE A 64 2.58 13.05 3.38
CA PHE A 64 2.85 12.06 4.43
C PHE A 64 2.47 10.64 3.99
N TRP A 65 1.23 10.45 3.53
CA TRP A 65 0.76 9.12 3.15
C TRP A 65 1.58 8.53 2.00
N PHE A 66 1.93 9.35 1.01
CA PHE A 66 2.61 8.90 -0.20
C PHE A 66 4.08 8.58 0.10
N ASN A 67 4.77 9.47 0.82
CA ASN A 67 6.17 9.29 1.19
C ASN A 67 6.34 8.11 2.12
N THR A 68 5.49 7.97 3.14
CA THR A 68 5.58 6.87 4.10
C THR A 68 5.18 5.54 3.47
N HIS A 69 4.11 5.48 2.65
CA HIS A 69 3.77 4.27 1.90
C HIS A 69 4.95 3.81 1.04
N ARG A 70 5.52 4.73 0.25
CA ARG A 70 6.67 4.45 -0.63
C ARG A 70 7.90 3.97 0.15
N ALA A 71 8.24 4.66 1.24
CA ALA A 71 9.39 4.30 2.08
C ALA A 71 9.23 2.90 2.68
N ILE A 72 8.05 2.60 3.23
CA ILE A 72 7.75 1.28 3.80
C ILE A 72 7.79 0.20 2.71
N THR A 73 7.19 0.42 1.54
CA THR A 73 7.19 -0.59 0.47
C THR A 73 8.56 -0.83 -0.14
N TYR A 74 9.41 0.20 -0.25
CA TYR A 74 10.82 0.00 -0.65
C TYR A 74 11.61 -0.73 0.42
N GLY A 75 11.42 -0.40 1.70
CA GLY A 75 12.02 -1.14 2.82
C GLY A 75 11.62 -2.62 2.79
N ALA A 76 10.33 -2.91 2.59
CA ALA A 76 9.83 -4.28 2.44
C ALA A 76 10.45 -4.99 1.22
N GLY A 77 10.63 -4.29 0.09
CA GLY A 77 11.32 -4.83 -1.09
C GLY A 77 12.79 -5.19 -0.82
N VAL A 78 13.52 -4.36 -0.09
CA VAL A 78 14.92 -4.64 0.32
C VAL A 78 14.98 -5.86 1.25
N LEU A 79 14.10 -5.94 2.24
CA LEU A 79 14.04 -7.08 3.16
C LEU A 79 13.68 -8.38 2.41
N MET A 80 12.70 -8.31 1.50
CA MET A 80 12.33 -9.44 0.63
C MET A 80 13.51 -9.89 -0.23
N LEU A 81 14.26 -8.95 -0.83
CA LEU A 81 15.45 -9.28 -1.63
C LEU A 81 16.50 -9.99 -0.78
N ALA A 82 16.82 -9.42 0.39
CA ALA A 82 17.79 -10.02 1.31
C ALA A 82 17.36 -11.42 1.74
N ALA A 83 16.08 -11.63 2.04
CA ALA A 83 15.54 -12.93 2.40
C ALA A 83 15.64 -13.97 1.27
N VAL A 84 15.40 -13.57 0.01
CA VAL A 84 15.58 -14.45 -1.16
C VAL A 84 17.06 -14.77 -1.37
N VAL A 85 17.95 -13.77 -1.30
CA VAL A 85 19.39 -14.00 -1.45
C VAL A 85 19.90 -14.97 -0.37
N LEU A 86 19.48 -14.81 0.88
CA LEU A 86 19.90 -15.69 1.97
C LEU A 86 19.46 -17.14 1.76
N ILE A 87 18.20 -17.38 1.35
CA ILE A 87 17.72 -18.75 1.14
C ILE A 87 18.33 -19.40 -0.09
N GLU A 88 18.59 -18.63 -1.16
CA GLU A 88 19.25 -19.15 -2.37
C GLU A 88 20.75 -19.43 -2.13
N LEU A 89 21.42 -18.68 -1.27
CA LEU A 89 22.82 -18.93 -0.91
C LEU A 89 22.99 -20.14 0.02
N GLU A 90 22.04 -20.35 0.94
CA GLU A 90 22.03 -21.54 1.79
C GLU A 90 21.83 -22.82 0.97
N ASP A 91 21.10 -22.69 -0.13
CA ASP A 91 20.57 -23.83 -0.83
C ASP A 91 20.47 -23.61 -2.36
N PRO A 92 21.62 -23.55 -3.04
CA PRO A 92 21.67 -23.11 -4.43
C PRO A 92 21.01 -24.09 -5.40
N GLY A 93 20.30 -23.56 -6.39
CA GLY A 93 19.82 -24.33 -7.53
C GLY A 93 18.57 -25.18 -7.27
N ARG A 94 17.90 -25.00 -6.13
CA ARG A 94 16.62 -25.67 -5.88
C ARG A 94 15.53 -25.12 -6.80
N ALA A 95 14.65 -26.02 -7.27
CA ALA A 95 13.56 -25.65 -8.15
C ALA A 95 12.52 -24.74 -7.42
N PRO A 96 12.06 -23.64 -8.06
CA PRO A 96 11.05 -22.74 -7.50
C PRO A 96 9.73 -23.41 -7.10
N TRP A 97 9.40 -24.57 -7.68
CA TRP A 97 8.15 -25.31 -7.46
C TRP A 97 8.30 -26.59 -6.63
N ARG A 98 9.41 -26.74 -5.89
CA ARG A 98 9.66 -27.93 -5.05
C ARG A 98 8.63 -28.16 -3.95
N SER A 99 7.95 -27.10 -3.53
CA SER A 99 6.89 -27.13 -2.53
C SER A 99 5.87 -26.04 -2.84
N PHE A 100 4.68 -26.16 -2.25
CA PHE A 100 3.66 -25.13 -2.35
C PHE A 100 4.17 -23.77 -1.86
N HIS A 101 4.86 -23.74 -0.70
CA HIS A 101 5.42 -22.51 -0.16
C HIS A 101 6.44 -21.88 -1.12
N ALA A 102 7.32 -22.66 -1.74
CA ALA A 102 8.30 -22.13 -2.70
C ALA A 102 7.61 -21.55 -3.94
N ALA A 103 6.63 -22.26 -4.52
CA ALA A 103 5.91 -21.79 -5.70
C ALA A 103 5.11 -20.51 -5.41
N ALA A 104 4.41 -20.48 -4.27
CA ALA A 104 3.66 -19.31 -3.81
C ALA A 104 4.59 -18.14 -3.46
N GLY A 105 5.71 -18.41 -2.82
CA GLY A 105 6.75 -17.44 -2.48
C GLY A 105 7.34 -16.76 -3.71
N TRP A 106 7.78 -17.53 -4.71
CA TRP A 106 8.29 -16.97 -5.96
C TRP A 106 7.24 -16.16 -6.73
N THR A 107 5.99 -16.63 -6.76
CA THR A 107 4.88 -15.87 -7.33
C THR A 107 4.72 -14.52 -6.63
N LEU A 108 4.74 -14.51 -5.30
CA LEU A 108 4.62 -13.30 -4.48
C LEU A 108 5.81 -12.36 -4.67
N VAL A 109 7.04 -12.88 -4.75
CA VAL A 109 8.27 -12.11 -4.99
C VAL A 109 8.24 -11.43 -6.35
N ILE A 110 7.93 -12.18 -7.42
CA ILE A 110 7.87 -11.64 -8.79
C ILE A 110 6.79 -10.57 -8.88
N ALA A 111 5.58 -10.86 -8.40
CA ALA A 111 4.47 -9.91 -8.45
C ALA A 111 4.72 -8.68 -7.56
N GLY A 112 5.36 -8.84 -6.41
CA GLY A 112 5.80 -7.74 -5.54
C GLY A 112 6.81 -6.82 -6.22
N TRP A 113 7.79 -7.38 -6.92
CA TRP A 113 8.74 -6.59 -7.73
C TRP A 113 8.06 -5.88 -8.89
N LEU A 114 7.17 -6.56 -9.61
CA LEU A 114 6.38 -5.93 -10.68
C LEU A 114 5.53 -4.78 -10.15
N GLN A 115 5.00 -4.87 -8.93
CA GLN A 115 4.30 -3.77 -8.27
C GLN A 115 5.21 -2.59 -7.94
N LEU A 116 6.40 -2.85 -7.37
CA LEU A 116 7.37 -1.81 -7.03
C LEU A 116 7.87 -1.09 -8.29
N LEU A 117 8.29 -1.85 -9.31
CA LEU A 117 8.77 -1.29 -10.57
C LEU A 117 7.64 -0.61 -11.35
N GLY A 118 6.47 -1.25 -11.41
CA GLY A 118 5.28 -0.70 -12.05
C GLY A 118 4.79 0.61 -11.41
N SER A 119 5.10 0.86 -10.13
CA SER A 119 4.79 2.13 -9.46
C SER A 119 5.45 3.36 -10.11
N HIS A 120 6.53 3.15 -10.88
CA HIS A 120 7.21 4.21 -11.64
C HIS A 120 6.50 4.51 -12.98
N LEU A 121 5.63 3.61 -13.44
CA LEU A 121 4.85 3.77 -14.67
C LEU A 121 3.49 4.44 -14.42
N ARG A 122 3.29 5.04 -13.25
CA ARG A 122 2.01 5.65 -12.81
C ARG A 122 1.62 6.96 -13.50
N GLY A 123 2.45 7.42 -14.43
CA GLY A 123 2.32 8.71 -15.09
C GLY A 123 2.78 9.91 -14.25
N THR A 124 2.75 11.07 -14.89
CA THR A 124 3.09 12.38 -14.30
C THR A 124 1.99 12.87 -13.35
N MET A 125 2.35 13.60 -12.30
CA MET A 125 1.36 14.14 -11.34
C MET A 125 0.46 15.20 -12.00
N GLY A 126 1.07 16.22 -12.61
CA GLY A 126 0.35 17.31 -13.24
C GLY A 126 -0.43 18.22 -12.29
N GLY A 127 -1.32 19.02 -12.88
CA GLY A 127 -2.23 19.91 -12.18
C GLY A 127 -1.62 21.27 -11.79
N PRO A 128 -2.39 22.13 -11.11
CA PRO A 128 -1.94 23.45 -10.70
C PRO A 128 -0.83 23.37 -9.65
N SER A 129 0.41 23.45 -10.11
CA SER A 129 1.58 23.78 -9.31
C SER A 129 1.93 25.24 -9.53
N ASN A 130 2.20 26.00 -8.46
CA ASN A 130 2.72 27.35 -8.60
C ASN A 130 4.03 27.31 -9.44
N PRO A 131 4.17 28.10 -10.52
CA PRO A 131 5.37 28.08 -11.36
C PRO A 131 6.66 28.50 -10.61
N VAL A 132 6.54 29.15 -9.46
CA VAL A 132 7.66 29.62 -8.61
C VAL A 132 7.90 28.70 -7.41
N THR A 133 6.91 27.92 -6.97
CA THR A 133 7.05 27.00 -5.84
C THR A 133 6.43 25.65 -6.19
N ARG A 134 7.16 24.54 -6.00
CA ARG A 134 6.62 23.16 -6.13
C ARG A 134 5.66 22.83 -4.96
N VAL A 135 4.75 23.74 -4.66
CA VAL A 135 3.71 23.62 -3.65
C VAL A 135 2.37 23.68 -4.40
N PRO A 136 1.46 22.73 -4.15
CA PRO A 136 0.11 22.76 -4.70
C PRO A 136 -0.63 24.02 -4.22
N LEU A 137 -1.40 24.65 -5.12
CA LEU A 137 -2.16 25.86 -4.80
C LEU A 137 -3.15 25.59 -3.63
N ARG A 138 -3.19 26.50 -2.65
CA ARG A 138 -4.21 26.50 -1.58
C ARG A 138 -5.59 26.84 -2.17
N ASN A 139 -6.68 26.41 -1.54
CA ASN A 139 -8.05 26.59 -2.05
C ASN A 139 -8.41 28.04 -2.47
N TRP A 140 -7.88 29.05 -1.79
CA TRP A 140 -8.11 30.46 -2.16
C TRP A 140 -7.28 30.92 -3.37
N GLN A 141 -6.15 30.28 -3.66
CA GLN A 141 -5.34 30.55 -4.86
C GLN A 141 -5.96 29.97 -6.14
N TRP A 142 -7.05 29.19 -6.03
CA TRP A 142 -7.85 28.79 -7.18
C TRP A 142 -8.64 29.96 -7.77
N GLN A 143 -9.01 30.95 -6.93
CA GLN A 143 -9.69 32.17 -7.38
C GLN A 143 -8.80 32.97 -8.35
N ASP A 144 -7.49 32.98 -8.12
CA ASP A 144 -6.52 33.64 -9.00
C ASP A 144 -6.28 32.87 -10.30
N ALA A 145 -6.47 31.55 -10.31
CA ALA A 145 -6.36 30.71 -11.51
C ALA A 145 -7.61 30.79 -12.41
N GLU A 146 -8.80 30.96 -11.84
CA GLU A 146 -10.02 31.32 -12.58
C GLU A 146 -9.90 32.72 -13.22
N ALA A 147 -9.16 33.63 -12.58
CA ALA A 147 -8.92 34.98 -13.09
C ALA A 147 -7.95 35.05 -14.29
N MET A 148 -7.29 33.94 -14.66
CA MET A 148 -6.27 33.91 -15.73
C MET A 148 -6.85 33.99 -17.15
N ASP A 149 -8.16 33.75 -17.33
CA ASP A 149 -8.93 34.15 -18.52
C ASP A 149 -10.39 34.46 -18.14
N PRO A 150 -10.76 35.74 -17.96
CA PRO A 150 -12.12 36.16 -17.64
C PRO A 150 -13.17 35.75 -18.69
N SER A 151 -12.74 35.35 -19.90
CA SER A 151 -13.63 34.94 -20.97
C SER A 151 -13.95 33.44 -20.97
N GLN A 152 -13.18 32.59 -20.27
CA GLN A 152 -13.34 31.13 -20.27
C GLN A 152 -12.92 30.46 -18.94
N PRO A 153 -13.58 30.78 -17.80
CA PRO A 153 -13.17 30.35 -16.46
C PRO A 153 -13.05 28.82 -16.28
N GLY A 154 -13.77 28.01 -17.05
CA GLY A 154 -13.66 26.54 -16.99
C GLY A 154 -12.63 25.89 -17.91
N ARG A 155 -12.11 26.59 -18.93
CA ARG A 155 -11.13 26.01 -19.89
C ARG A 155 -9.68 26.16 -19.43
N ALA A 156 -9.37 27.10 -18.54
CA ALA A 156 -8.04 27.24 -17.96
C ALA A 156 -7.66 26.02 -17.09
N LEU A 157 -8.62 25.43 -16.37
CA LEU A 157 -8.42 24.21 -15.55
C LEU A 157 -8.17 22.95 -16.40
N LEU A 158 -8.70 22.88 -17.63
CA LEU A 158 -8.48 21.78 -18.57
C LEU A 158 -7.10 21.80 -19.25
N GLN A 159 -6.31 22.87 -19.07
CA GLN A 159 -5.01 23.04 -19.75
C GLN A 159 -3.82 22.53 -18.92
N TRP A 160 -4.00 22.21 -17.64
CA TRP A 160 -2.88 21.77 -16.80
C TRP A 160 -2.43 20.37 -17.21
N PRO A 161 -1.19 20.19 -17.69
CA PRO A 161 -0.73 18.90 -18.18
C PRO A 161 -0.58 17.90 -17.04
N GLY A 162 -0.68 16.61 -17.37
CA GLY A 162 -0.23 15.50 -16.53
C GLY A 162 -1.27 14.41 -16.29
N ASP A 163 -0.78 13.19 -16.12
CA ASP A 163 -1.58 11.97 -16.12
C ASP A 163 -2.53 11.85 -14.93
N HIS A 164 -2.05 12.20 -13.74
CA HIS A 164 -2.83 12.07 -12.52
C HIS A 164 -3.90 13.16 -12.42
N PHE A 165 -3.57 14.41 -12.72
CA PHE A 165 -4.54 15.51 -12.72
C PHE A 165 -5.64 15.33 -13.78
N ASN A 166 -5.29 14.93 -15.00
CA ASN A 166 -6.26 14.71 -16.07
C ASN A 166 -6.90 13.32 -16.03
N MET A 167 -6.48 12.46 -15.10
CA MET A 167 -6.89 11.06 -15.02
C MET A 167 -6.83 10.36 -16.39
N THR A 168 -5.67 10.45 -17.05
CA THR A 168 -5.44 9.81 -18.36
C THR A 168 -5.60 8.30 -18.27
N ARG A 169 -5.76 7.63 -19.41
CA ARG A 169 -5.83 6.16 -19.46
C ARG A 169 -4.67 5.49 -18.73
N THR A 170 -3.45 6.03 -18.87
CA THR A 170 -2.26 5.57 -18.15
C THR A 170 -2.48 5.58 -16.65
N ARG A 171 -2.96 6.71 -16.10
CA ARG A 171 -3.25 6.82 -14.67
C ARG A 171 -4.36 5.88 -14.22
N VAL A 172 -5.47 5.85 -14.95
CA VAL A 172 -6.64 5.04 -14.58
C VAL A 172 -6.29 3.56 -14.54
N VAL A 173 -5.62 3.05 -15.58
CA VAL A 173 -5.15 1.66 -15.63
C VAL A 173 -4.18 1.38 -14.48
N PHE A 174 -3.21 2.28 -14.25
CA PHE A 174 -2.30 2.16 -13.12
C PHE A 174 -3.05 2.04 -11.80
N GLU A 175 -4.05 2.88 -11.52
CA GLU A 175 -4.77 2.83 -10.26
C GLU A 175 -5.54 1.53 -10.05
N TYR A 176 -6.25 1.04 -11.07
CA TYR A 176 -6.97 -0.23 -10.98
C TYR A 176 -6.01 -1.41 -10.75
N VAL A 177 -4.95 -1.48 -11.56
CA VAL A 177 -3.97 -2.57 -11.48
C VAL A 177 -3.20 -2.51 -10.16
N HIS A 178 -2.66 -1.35 -9.79
CA HIS A 178 -1.84 -1.17 -8.58
C HIS A 178 -2.65 -1.44 -7.31
N LYS A 179 -3.87 -0.90 -7.20
CA LYS A 179 -4.73 -1.14 -6.03
C LYS A 179 -5.26 -2.57 -6.00
N GLY A 180 -5.76 -3.07 -7.13
CA GLY A 180 -6.35 -4.41 -7.24
C GLY A 180 -5.33 -5.51 -6.94
N LEU A 181 -4.21 -5.52 -7.66
CA LEU A 181 -3.13 -6.47 -7.40
C LEU A 181 -2.53 -6.28 -6.00
N GLY A 182 -2.48 -5.05 -5.47
CA GLY A 182 -2.01 -4.81 -4.10
C GLY A 182 -2.81 -5.58 -3.04
N TYR A 183 -4.15 -5.55 -3.12
CA TYR A 183 -5.00 -6.33 -2.20
C TYR A 183 -4.91 -7.83 -2.46
N LEU A 184 -4.83 -8.26 -3.72
CA LEU A 184 -4.67 -9.68 -4.04
C LEU A 184 -3.35 -10.24 -3.48
N LEU A 185 -2.25 -9.50 -3.61
CA LEU A 185 -0.96 -9.90 -3.06
C LEU A 185 -0.95 -9.87 -1.54
N LEU A 186 -1.66 -8.94 -0.89
CA LEU A 186 -1.83 -8.94 0.55
C LEU A 186 -2.58 -10.20 1.03
N ALA A 187 -3.66 -10.58 0.35
CA ALA A 187 -4.38 -11.81 0.70
C ALA A 187 -3.52 -13.06 0.43
N PHE A 188 -2.81 -13.08 -0.69
CA PHE A 188 -1.92 -14.18 -1.05
C PHE A 188 -0.73 -14.31 -0.10
N SER A 189 -0.19 -13.20 0.42
CA SER A 189 0.90 -13.25 1.39
C SER A 189 0.52 -13.93 2.70
N VAL A 190 -0.74 -13.82 3.15
CA VAL A 190 -1.24 -14.56 4.33
C VAL A 190 -1.10 -16.06 4.11
N VAL A 191 -1.50 -16.56 2.92
CA VAL A 191 -1.41 -17.98 2.57
C VAL A 191 0.06 -18.42 2.49
N THR A 192 0.91 -17.64 1.84
CA THR A 192 2.35 -17.94 1.71
C THR A 192 3.07 -17.93 3.05
N LEU A 193 2.75 -16.99 3.94
CA LEU A 193 3.31 -16.92 5.29
C LEU A 193 2.83 -18.11 6.14
N ALA A 194 1.54 -18.44 6.09
CA ALA A 194 1.01 -19.61 6.79
C ALA A 194 1.66 -20.91 6.31
N SER A 195 1.80 -21.09 4.99
CA SER A 195 2.47 -22.27 4.46
C SER A 195 3.95 -22.33 4.83
N GLY A 196 4.61 -21.18 4.96
CA GLY A 196 6.01 -21.09 5.42
C GLY A 196 6.18 -21.46 6.88
N LEU A 197 5.28 -20.95 7.75
CA LEU A 197 5.26 -21.33 9.18
C LEU A 197 5.01 -22.82 9.37
N LEU A 198 4.12 -23.42 8.58
CA LEU A 198 3.89 -24.86 8.59
C LEU A 198 5.10 -25.65 8.09
N ALA A 199 5.73 -25.20 6.99
CA ALA A 199 6.89 -25.86 6.43
C ALA A 199 8.13 -25.81 7.34
N ALA A 200 8.25 -24.75 8.14
CA ALA A 200 9.32 -24.56 9.11
C ALA A 200 9.00 -25.16 10.49
N ASP A 201 7.87 -25.85 10.65
CA ASP A 201 7.37 -26.37 11.92
C ASP A 201 7.45 -25.33 13.06
N ALA A 202 6.93 -24.13 12.76
CA ALA A 202 7.04 -22.96 13.63
C ALA A 202 6.54 -23.23 15.05
N LEU A 203 7.04 -22.45 16.01
CA LEU A 203 6.59 -22.53 17.39
C LEU A 203 5.14 -22.03 17.53
N ASN A 204 4.39 -22.57 18.48
CA ASN A 204 2.97 -22.23 18.64
C ASN A 204 2.72 -20.74 18.89
N TRP A 205 3.61 -20.05 19.63
CA TRP A 205 3.46 -18.62 19.85
C TRP A 205 3.53 -17.79 18.56
N MET A 206 4.26 -18.26 17.53
CA MET A 206 4.50 -17.49 16.30
C MET A 206 3.22 -17.32 15.49
N TRP A 207 2.46 -18.40 15.28
CA TRP A 207 1.21 -18.34 14.51
C TRP A 207 0.10 -17.62 15.28
N ILE A 208 0.05 -17.75 16.62
CA ILE A 208 -0.88 -16.98 17.46
C ILE A 208 -0.59 -15.49 17.35
N THR A 209 0.69 -15.11 17.47
CA THR A 209 1.11 -13.71 17.35
C THR A 209 0.74 -13.14 15.99
N MET A 210 0.98 -13.91 14.93
CA MET A 210 0.62 -13.52 13.57
C MET A 210 -0.91 -13.35 13.43
N LEU A 211 -1.69 -14.30 13.95
CA LEU A 211 -3.15 -14.22 13.93
C LEU A 211 -3.66 -12.97 14.67
N LEU A 212 -3.18 -12.73 15.89
CA LEU A 212 -3.56 -11.54 16.67
C LEU A 212 -3.18 -10.24 15.95
N TRP A 213 -2.01 -10.19 15.33
CA TRP A 213 -1.58 -9.05 14.53
C TRP A 213 -2.51 -8.80 13.33
N TRP A 214 -2.85 -9.82 12.56
CA TRP A 214 -3.76 -9.66 11.41
C TRP A 214 -5.18 -9.28 11.85
N LEU A 215 -5.66 -9.81 12.98
CA LEU A 215 -6.92 -9.37 13.59
C LEU A 215 -6.86 -7.90 14.01
N ALA A 216 -5.74 -7.44 14.56
CA ALA A 216 -5.54 -6.02 14.88
C ALA A 216 -5.54 -5.15 13.62
N CYS A 217 -4.85 -5.56 12.54
CA CYS A 217 -4.89 -4.87 11.25
C CYS A 217 -6.31 -4.83 10.66
N ALA A 218 -7.06 -5.93 10.71
CA ALA A 218 -8.45 -5.99 10.24
C ALA A 218 -9.37 -5.10 11.10
N GLY A 219 -9.20 -5.12 12.41
CA GLY A 219 -9.92 -4.24 13.35
C GLY A 219 -9.65 -2.76 13.05
N ALA A 220 -8.38 -2.39 12.87
CA ALA A 220 -7.97 -1.05 12.46
C ALA A 220 -8.57 -0.66 11.11
N PHE A 221 -8.54 -1.57 10.12
CA PHE A 221 -9.16 -1.35 8.82
C PHE A 221 -10.64 -1.02 8.95
N VAL A 222 -11.40 -1.84 9.68
CA VAL A 222 -12.85 -1.67 9.86
C VAL A 222 -13.14 -0.37 10.61
N ALA A 223 -12.40 -0.07 11.68
CA ALA A 223 -12.58 1.14 12.45
C ALA A 223 -12.35 2.40 11.60
N LEU A 224 -11.23 2.46 10.87
CA LEU A 224 -10.87 3.59 10.02
C LEU A 224 -11.83 3.74 8.83
N GLN A 225 -12.30 2.63 8.27
CA GLN A 225 -13.29 2.62 7.20
C GLN A 225 -14.64 3.16 7.68
N ARG A 226 -15.10 2.75 8.87
CA ARG A 226 -16.35 3.25 9.49
C ARG A 226 -16.28 4.73 9.85
N GLN A 227 -15.10 5.23 10.20
CA GLN A 227 -14.85 6.65 10.43
C GLN A 227 -14.86 7.49 9.13
N GLY A 228 -15.05 6.88 7.95
CA GLY A 228 -15.09 7.60 6.67
C GLY A 228 -13.72 8.14 6.23
N ARG A 229 -12.61 7.64 6.79
CA ARG A 229 -11.25 8.13 6.51
C ARG A 229 -10.70 7.68 5.15
N CYS A 230 -11.42 6.82 4.43
CA CYS A 230 -11.04 6.37 3.08
C CYS A 230 -11.41 7.42 2.03
N ILE A 231 -10.76 8.58 2.07
CA ILE A 231 -11.00 9.69 1.14
C ILE A 231 -10.38 9.36 -0.23
N ASP A 232 -11.07 9.79 -1.29
CA ASP A 232 -10.61 9.72 -2.67
C ASP A 232 -9.22 10.39 -2.83
N CYS A 233 -8.33 9.73 -3.57
CA CYS A 233 -6.95 10.20 -3.77
C CYS A 233 -6.91 11.54 -4.51
N TYR A 234 -7.78 11.69 -5.51
CA TYR A 234 -7.89 12.91 -6.30
C TYR A 234 -8.32 14.07 -5.42
N GLN A 235 -9.38 13.89 -4.61
CA GLN A 235 -9.88 14.94 -3.72
C GLN A 235 -8.91 15.30 -2.59
N ALA A 236 -8.14 14.33 -2.09
CA ALA A 236 -7.09 14.61 -1.10
C ALA A 236 -5.98 15.53 -1.67
N ILE A 237 -5.74 15.49 -2.99
CA ILE A 237 -4.65 16.23 -3.65
C ILE A 237 -5.14 17.55 -4.26
N TRP A 238 -6.31 17.57 -4.91
CA TRP A 238 -6.79 18.73 -5.67
C TRP A 238 -8.11 19.32 -5.18
N GLY A 239 -8.75 18.72 -4.18
CA GLY A 239 -9.98 19.25 -3.59
C GLY A 239 -11.27 18.71 -4.21
N VAL A 240 -12.39 19.28 -3.78
CA VAL A 240 -13.74 18.72 -4.00
C VAL A 240 -14.49 19.33 -5.19
N ASP A 241 -13.91 20.31 -5.89
CA ASP A 241 -14.56 20.98 -7.03
C ASP A 241 -14.95 19.96 -8.12
N GLU A 242 -16.25 19.91 -8.42
CA GLU A 242 -16.85 18.96 -9.34
C GLU A 242 -16.41 19.17 -10.79
N ASN A 243 -15.91 20.36 -11.12
CA ASN A 243 -15.40 20.69 -12.46
C ASN A 243 -14.05 20.03 -12.76
N LEU A 244 -13.32 19.58 -11.72
CA LEU A 244 -12.02 18.96 -11.90
C LEU A 244 -12.12 17.61 -12.65
N PRO A 245 -11.21 17.30 -13.59
CA PRO A 245 -11.27 16.08 -14.41
C PRO A 245 -11.50 14.78 -13.61
N GLY A 246 -10.79 14.58 -12.50
CA GLY A 246 -10.92 13.34 -11.73
C GLY A 246 -12.17 13.24 -10.87
N ASN A 247 -12.77 14.37 -10.48
CA ASN A 247 -14.02 14.39 -9.72
C ASN A 247 -15.24 14.01 -10.58
N ARG A 248 -15.12 14.11 -11.91
CA ARG A 248 -16.14 13.68 -12.88
C ARG A 248 -16.15 12.16 -13.16
N LEU A 249 -15.10 11.44 -12.77
CA LEU A 249 -15.01 9.98 -12.93
C LEU A 249 -15.57 9.27 -11.69
N THR A 250 -15.93 8.00 -11.79
CA THR A 250 -16.23 7.19 -10.59
C THR A 250 -14.97 6.99 -9.74
N PRO A 251 -15.04 7.01 -8.39
CA PRO A 251 -13.89 6.76 -7.54
C PRO A 251 -13.27 5.39 -7.81
N ILE A 252 -11.95 5.33 -7.94
CA ILE A 252 -11.23 4.08 -8.17
C ILE A 252 -10.89 3.43 -6.82
N GLY A 253 -11.63 2.37 -6.50
CA GLY A 253 -11.46 1.57 -5.30
C GLY A 253 -12.76 1.45 -4.51
N TRP A 254 -12.95 0.32 -3.84
CA TRP A 254 -14.15 0.04 -3.06
C TRP A 254 -14.15 0.84 -1.76
N GLY A 255 -15.34 1.25 -1.29
CA GLY A 255 -15.51 1.96 -0.02
C GLY A 255 -14.81 3.33 0.04
N VAL A 256 -14.44 3.90 -1.10
CA VAL A 256 -13.86 5.24 -1.19
C VAL A 256 -14.97 6.26 -1.02
N ARG A 257 -14.76 7.23 -0.14
CA ARG A 257 -15.67 8.34 0.12
C ARG A 257 -15.27 9.55 -0.70
N ARG A 258 -16.26 10.21 -1.28
CA ARG A 258 -16.15 11.51 -1.93
C ARG A 258 -17.05 12.51 -1.24
N TYR A 259 -16.67 13.77 -1.36
CA TYR A 259 -17.39 14.93 -0.82
C TYR A 259 -17.66 15.91 -1.96
N THR A 260 -18.77 16.62 -1.91
CA THR A 260 -19.08 17.76 -2.78
C THR A 260 -18.66 19.07 -2.09
N THR A 261 -18.78 20.20 -2.78
CA THR A 261 -18.57 21.53 -2.16
C THR A 261 -19.54 21.83 -1.02
N ASP A 262 -20.73 21.23 -1.04
CA ASP A 262 -21.76 21.46 -0.03
C ASP A 262 -21.51 20.62 1.24
N ASP A 263 -20.70 19.56 1.14
CA ASP A 263 -20.38 18.67 2.25
C ASP A 263 -19.30 19.24 3.21
N VAL A 264 -18.54 20.27 2.82
CA VAL A 264 -17.26 20.68 3.46
C VAL A 264 -17.06 22.17 3.66
#